data_AF-A0AA43CXT6-F1
#
_entry.id   AF-A0AA43CXT6-F1
#
_cell.length_a   1.000
_cell.length_b   1.000
_cell.length_c   1.000
_cell.angle_alpha   90.00
_cell.angle_beta   90.00
_cell.angle_gamma   90.00
#
_symmetry.space_group_name_H-M   'P 1'
#
loop_
_entity.id
_entity.type
_entity.pdbx_description
1 polymer ?
#
loop_
_entity_poly.entity_id
_entity_poly.type
_entity_poly.pdbx_seq_one_letter_code
_entity_poly.pdbx_strand_id
1 'polypeptide(L)'
;MKKSRKRKNLNLGIRSKALYTQQFNLALKHLHPSTHKNNSGNIQGWYQARKQAQIRLRNMSAGNLIINESGYRGDCSRHRLIQNSCGHAFVASLKEVFLIGADKICPFCQIPNDMTRCGSVESVQQMVESLSYGNIEFVADNVLGRPDELYEFACLIHKFRFQETYRNFIREPENFCFACSFDKEKK
;
A
#
# COMPACT_ATOMS: atom_id res chain seq x y z
N MET A 1 16.22 54.82 -15.71
CA MET A 1 14.86 54.23 -15.60
C MET A 1 14.93 52.73 -15.86
N LYS A 2 14.76 51.87 -14.85
CA LYS A 2 14.84 50.40 -14.99
C LYS A 2 13.44 49.83 -15.25
N LYS A 3 13.17 49.30 -16.46
CA LYS A 3 11.90 48.61 -16.77
C LYS A 3 12.05 47.10 -16.59
N SER A 4 11.19 46.58 -15.71
CA SER A 4 11.00 45.19 -15.29
C SER A 4 10.70 44.25 -16.46
N ARG A 5 11.49 43.18 -16.59
CA ARG A 5 11.17 41.99 -17.40
C ARG A 5 10.86 40.81 -16.47
N LYS A 6 9.63 40.77 -15.96
CA LYS A 6 9.02 39.57 -15.38
C LYS A 6 7.58 39.48 -15.89
N ARG A 7 7.33 38.59 -16.85
CA ARG A 7 6.01 37.97 -17.17
C ARG A 7 6.11 37.22 -18.50
N LYS A 8 6.72 36.02 -18.51
CA LYS A 8 6.52 35.04 -19.61
C LYS A 8 6.45 33.57 -19.18
N ASN A 9 6.51 33.23 -17.89
CA ASN A 9 6.54 31.81 -17.44
C ASN A 9 5.27 31.27 -16.76
N LEU A 10 4.19 32.05 -16.61
CA LEU A 10 3.00 31.55 -15.90
C LEU A 10 2.06 30.64 -16.73
N ASN A 11 2.14 30.65 -18.07
CA ASN A 11 1.18 29.91 -18.90
C ASN A 11 1.57 28.46 -19.25
N LEU A 12 2.84 28.07 -19.05
CA LEU A 12 3.30 26.69 -19.32
C LEU A 12 2.88 25.72 -18.20
N GLY A 13 2.92 26.16 -16.93
CA GLY A 13 2.54 25.32 -15.78
C GLY A 13 1.03 25.06 -15.66
N ILE A 14 0.19 25.94 -16.21
CA ILE A 14 -1.28 25.77 -16.19
C ILE A 14 -1.70 24.77 -17.29
N ARG A 15 -1.07 24.83 -18.46
CA ARG A 15 -1.32 23.87 -19.57
C ARG A 15 -0.90 22.45 -19.22
N SER A 16 0.25 22.25 -18.55
CA SER A 16 0.68 20.92 -18.11
C SER A 16 -0.24 20.33 -17.04
N LYS A 17 -0.76 21.17 -16.12
CA LYS A 17 -1.73 20.74 -15.11
C LYS A 17 -3.06 20.36 -15.75
N ALA A 18 -3.58 21.14 -16.70
CA ALA A 18 -4.83 20.81 -17.41
C ALA A 18 -4.72 19.53 -18.25
N LEU A 19 -3.57 19.30 -18.91
CA LEU A 19 -3.28 18.05 -19.63
C LEU A 19 -3.15 16.86 -18.69
N TYR A 20 -2.47 17.02 -17.56
CA TYR A 20 -2.39 15.99 -16.53
C TYR A 20 -3.78 15.70 -15.96
N THR A 21 -4.60 16.71 -15.67
CA THR A 21 -5.98 16.54 -15.20
C THR A 21 -6.87 15.89 -16.26
N GLN A 22 -6.68 16.18 -17.55
CA GLN A 22 -7.39 15.48 -18.63
C GLN A 22 -6.97 14.02 -18.77
N GLN A 23 -5.67 13.72 -18.74
CA GLN A 23 -5.15 12.35 -18.77
C GLN A 23 -5.56 11.56 -17.52
N PHE A 24 -5.52 12.21 -16.36
CA PHE A 24 -5.98 11.68 -15.08
C PHE A 24 -7.49 11.41 -15.10
N ASN A 25 -8.31 12.32 -15.62
CA ASN A 25 -9.75 12.15 -15.75
C ASN A 25 -10.11 11.09 -16.81
N LEU A 26 -9.33 10.95 -17.88
CA LEU A 26 -9.46 9.87 -18.86
C LEU A 26 -9.11 8.52 -18.23
N ALA A 27 -8.01 8.44 -17.46
CA ALA A 27 -7.64 7.24 -16.73
C ALA A 27 -8.67 6.87 -15.66
N LEU A 28 -9.25 7.84 -14.96
CA LEU A 28 -10.36 7.64 -14.02
C LEU A 28 -11.64 7.17 -14.71
N LYS A 29 -11.93 7.64 -15.93
CA LYS A 29 -13.05 7.13 -16.75
C LYS A 29 -12.83 5.67 -17.17
N HIS A 30 -11.58 5.24 -17.36
CA HIS A 30 -11.24 3.84 -17.58
C HIS A 30 -11.22 2.98 -16.31
N LEU A 31 -11.20 3.61 -15.13
CA LEU A 31 -11.36 2.99 -13.81
C LEU A 31 -12.83 2.93 -13.38
N HIS A 32 -13.78 3.03 -14.33
CA HIS A 32 -15.21 2.99 -14.04
C HIS A 32 -15.52 1.78 -13.12
N PRO A 33 -16.34 1.98 -12.07
CA PRO A 33 -16.82 0.85 -11.29
C PRO A 33 -17.58 -0.04 -12.25
N SER A 34 -17.01 -1.21 -12.57
CA SER A 34 -17.79 -2.29 -13.13
C SER A 34 -18.82 -2.66 -12.06
N THR A 35 -19.96 -2.00 -12.09
CA THR A 35 -21.22 -2.50 -11.57
C THR A 35 -21.51 -3.79 -12.32
N HIS A 36 -20.83 -4.87 -11.96
CA HIS A 36 -21.32 -6.21 -12.20
C HIS A 36 -22.51 -6.40 -11.27
N LYS A 37 -23.63 -5.77 -11.64
CA LYS A 37 -24.95 -6.28 -11.34
C LYS A 37 -24.94 -7.74 -11.80
N ASN A 38 -25.02 -8.65 -10.84
CA ASN A 38 -25.49 -10.02 -11.02
C ASN A 38 -24.98 -10.75 -12.26
N ASN A 39 -23.68 -11.01 -12.35
CA ASN A 39 -23.21 -12.17 -13.13
C ASN A 39 -22.94 -13.32 -12.17
N SER A 40 -24.02 -13.84 -11.60
CA SER A 40 -24.08 -15.22 -11.16
C SER A 40 -23.70 -16.13 -12.34
N GLY A 41 -22.58 -16.85 -12.23
CA GLY A 41 -22.45 -18.14 -12.90
C GLY A 41 -21.61 -18.27 -14.18
N ASN A 42 -20.72 -17.33 -14.52
CA ASN A 42 -19.81 -17.55 -15.65
C ASN A 42 -18.33 -17.45 -15.24
N ILE A 43 -17.74 -18.59 -14.86
CA ILE A 43 -16.33 -18.76 -14.46
C ILE A 43 -15.38 -18.12 -15.48
N GLN A 44 -15.74 -18.18 -16.76
CA GLN A 44 -14.96 -17.64 -17.87
C GLN A 44 -14.88 -16.11 -17.86
N GLY A 45 -15.95 -15.41 -17.48
CA GLY A 45 -15.99 -13.95 -17.40
C GLY A 45 -15.15 -13.39 -16.25
N TRP A 46 -15.19 -14.06 -15.10
CA TRP A 46 -14.38 -13.67 -13.95
C TRP A 46 -12.88 -13.88 -14.20
N TYR A 47 -12.49 -14.99 -14.85
CA TYR A 47 -11.10 -15.26 -15.19
C TYR A 47 -10.56 -14.20 -16.16
N GLN A 48 -11.34 -13.81 -17.15
CA GLN A 48 -11.00 -12.73 -18.08
C GLN A 48 -10.85 -11.38 -17.37
N ALA A 49 -11.76 -11.05 -16.45
CA ALA A 49 -11.69 -9.81 -15.67
C ALA A 49 -10.42 -9.74 -14.82
N ARG A 50 -10.07 -10.83 -14.12
CA ARG A 50 -8.81 -10.92 -13.37
C ARG A 50 -7.59 -10.81 -14.29
N LYS A 51 -7.58 -11.50 -15.43
CA LYS A 51 -6.48 -11.42 -16.39
C LYS A 51 -6.27 -9.99 -16.90
N GLN A 52 -7.35 -9.28 -17.21
CA GLN A 52 -7.29 -7.87 -17.61
C GLN A 52 -6.80 -6.97 -16.48
N ALA A 53 -7.27 -7.17 -15.25
CA ALA A 53 -6.80 -6.44 -14.07
C ALA A 53 -5.30 -6.66 -13.83
N GLN A 54 -4.83 -7.91 -13.95
CA GLN A 54 -3.42 -8.26 -13.82
C GLN A 54 -2.56 -7.61 -14.91
N ILE A 55 -3.05 -7.51 -16.16
CA ILE A 55 -2.37 -6.79 -17.24
C ILE A 55 -2.27 -5.29 -16.91
N ARG A 56 -3.37 -4.66 -16.47
CA ARG A 56 -3.35 -3.24 -16.05
C ARG A 56 -2.37 -3.02 -14.92
N LEU A 57 -2.40 -3.87 -13.89
CA LEU A 57 -1.49 -3.80 -12.76
C LEU A 57 -0.03 -3.95 -13.20
N ARG A 58 0.28 -4.87 -14.11
CA ARG A 58 1.62 -5.01 -14.70
C ARG A 58 2.04 -3.75 -15.44
N ASN A 59 1.16 -3.14 -16.24
CA ASN A 59 1.49 -1.91 -16.96
C ASN A 59 1.75 -0.73 -16.01
N MET A 60 0.95 -0.59 -14.94
CA MET A 60 1.14 0.45 -13.92
C MET A 60 2.42 0.24 -13.10
N SER A 61 2.83 -1.01 -12.87
CA SER A 61 3.96 -1.38 -12.02
C SER A 61 5.22 -1.78 -12.77
N ALA A 62 5.26 -1.63 -14.10
CA ALA A 62 6.31 -2.22 -14.95
C ALA A 62 6.58 -3.71 -14.66
N GLY A 63 5.52 -4.45 -14.31
CA GLY A 63 5.60 -5.88 -13.97
C GLY A 63 5.91 -6.19 -12.51
N ASN A 64 6.09 -5.19 -11.64
CA ASN A 64 6.48 -5.43 -10.25
C ASN A 64 5.35 -5.85 -9.32
N LEU A 65 4.08 -5.71 -9.70
CA LEU A 65 2.93 -6.07 -8.82
C LEU A 65 2.08 -7.21 -9.41
N ILE A 66 1.67 -8.14 -8.54
CA ILE A 66 0.85 -9.31 -8.88
C ILE A 66 -0.36 -9.39 -7.96
N ILE A 67 -1.55 -9.70 -8.50
CA ILE A 67 -2.76 -10.01 -7.72
C ILE A 67 -2.65 -11.45 -7.19
N ASN A 68 -2.45 -11.57 -5.89
CA ASN A 68 -2.32 -12.83 -5.14
C ASN A 68 -3.60 -13.21 -4.40
N GLU A 69 -4.71 -13.23 -5.13
CA GLU A 69 -5.95 -13.82 -4.67
C GLU A 69 -6.69 -14.44 -5.85
N SER A 70 -7.56 -15.40 -5.55
CA SER A 70 -8.38 -16.04 -6.57
C SER A 70 -9.29 -14.98 -7.21
N GLY A 71 -10.01 -14.21 -6.39
CA GLY A 71 -11.02 -13.22 -6.75
C GLY A 71 -10.53 -11.96 -7.47
N TYR A 72 -11.32 -11.46 -8.43
CA TYR A 72 -11.29 -10.04 -8.78
C TYR A 72 -12.67 -9.42 -8.58
N ARG A 73 -12.71 -8.30 -7.83
CA ARG A 73 -13.92 -7.61 -7.34
C ARG A 73 -14.01 -6.16 -7.89
N GLY A 74 -13.16 -5.80 -8.85
CA GLY A 74 -13.13 -4.45 -9.45
C GLY A 74 -12.02 -3.55 -8.91
N ASP A 75 -11.67 -2.49 -9.65
CA ASP A 75 -10.44 -1.72 -9.42
C ASP A 75 -10.46 -0.91 -8.11
N CYS A 76 -11.65 -0.60 -7.58
CA CYS A 76 -11.85 0.06 -6.30
C CYS A 76 -11.83 -0.90 -5.10
N SER A 77 -11.98 -2.21 -5.35
CA SER A 77 -11.90 -3.20 -4.29
C SER A 77 -10.46 -3.42 -3.90
N ARG A 78 -10.20 -3.58 -2.60
CA ARG A 78 -8.87 -3.96 -2.12
C ARG A 78 -8.61 -5.43 -2.41
N HIS A 79 -7.40 -5.73 -2.88
CA HIS A 79 -6.92 -7.05 -3.27
C HIS A 79 -5.61 -7.35 -2.54
N ARG A 80 -5.35 -8.63 -2.26
CA ARG A 80 -4.01 -9.06 -1.84
C ARG A 80 -3.07 -8.96 -3.04
N LEU A 81 -2.11 -8.04 -2.99
CA LEU A 81 -1.06 -7.85 -4.00
C LEU A 81 0.27 -8.39 -3.47
N ILE A 82 1.13 -8.89 -4.36
CA ILE A 82 2.55 -9.18 -4.09
C ILE A 82 3.40 -8.19 -4.87
N GLN A 83 4.43 -7.62 -4.24
CA GLN A 83 5.49 -6.91 -4.96
C GLN A 83 6.67 -7.85 -5.25
N ASN A 84 6.98 -8.04 -6.53
CA ASN A 84 8.04 -8.93 -7.00
C ASN A 84 9.43 -8.54 -6.50
N SER A 85 9.72 -7.26 -6.31
CA SER A 85 11.05 -6.80 -5.88
C SER A 85 11.38 -7.14 -4.43
N CYS A 86 10.37 -7.25 -3.55
CA CYS A 86 10.58 -7.61 -2.13
C CYS A 86 9.93 -8.94 -1.72
N GLY A 87 9.05 -9.50 -2.55
CA GLY A 87 8.33 -10.75 -2.28
C GLY A 87 7.14 -10.60 -1.31
N HIS A 88 6.97 -9.45 -0.67
CA HIS A 88 5.94 -9.26 0.35
C HIS A 88 4.54 -9.08 -0.25
N ALA A 89 3.55 -9.62 0.46
CA ALA A 89 2.14 -9.44 0.16
C ALA A 89 1.52 -8.32 1.01
N PHE A 90 0.77 -7.41 0.41
CA PHE A 90 0.03 -6.33 1.07
C PHE A 90 -1.36 -6.17 0.46
N VAL A 91 -2.22 -5.37 1.09
CA VAL A 91 -3.61 -5.19 0.65
C VAL A 91 -3.81 -3.78 0.08
N ALA A 92 -4.08 -3.70 -1.22
CA ALA A 92 -4.37 -2.44 -1.92
C ALA A 92 -5.32 -2.68 -3.10
N SER A 93 -6.04 -1.64 -3.49
CA SER A 93 -6.87 -1.59 -4.70
C SER A 93 -6.04 -1.11 -5.89
N LEU A 94 -6.46 -1.47 -7.11
CA LEU A 94 -5.80 -0.98 -8.33
C LEU A 94 -5.93 0.55 -8.46
N LYS A 95 -7.03 1.12 -7.95
CA LYS A 95 -7.21 2.57 -7.85
C LYS A 95 -6.16 3.21 -6.93
N GLU A 96 -5.88 2.63 -5.77
CA GLU A 96 -4.82 3.12 -4.88
C GLU A 96 -3.45 3.04 -5.56
N VAL A 97 -3.15 1.94 -6.26
CA VAL A 97 -1.90 1.79 -7.05
C VAL A 97 -1.77 2.92 -8.08
N PHE A 98 -2.86 3.24 -8.80
CA PHE A 98 -2.87 4.32 -9.79
C PHE A 98 -2.67 5.70 -9.16
N LEU A 99 -3.30 5.97 -8.02
CA LEU A 99 -3.25 7.28 -7.36
C LEU A 99 -1.93 7.54 -6.62
N ILE A 100 -1.40 6.54 -5.93
CA ILE A 100 -0.20 6.64 -5.09
C ILE A 100 1.08 6.43 -5.92
N GLY A 101 1.00 5.60 -6.95
CA GLY A 101 2.14 5.13 -7.74
C GLY A 101 2.57 3.72 -7.33
N ALA A 102 2.84 2.87 -8.32
CA ALA A 102 3.18 1.47 -8.09
C ALA A 102 4.55 1.27 -7.43
N ASP A 103 5.46 2.23 -7.56
CA ASP A 103 6.73 2.30 -6.84
C ASP A 103 6.55 2.61 -5.35
N LYS A 104 5.40 3.19 -4.99
CA LYS A 104 5.11 3.68 -3.64
C LYS A 104 4.00 2.99 -2.88
N ILE A 105 3.30 2.09 -3.55
CA ILE A 105 2.13 1.46 -2.95
C ILE A 105 2.48 0.36 -1.94
N CYS A 106 3.66 -0.25 -2.05
CA CYS A 106 4.07 -1.31 -1.15
C CYS A 106 4.70 -0.74 0.11
N PRO A 107 4.10 -1.01 1.29
CA PRO A 107 4.60 -0.48 2.55
C PRO A 107 5.98 -1.05 2.92
N PHE A 108 6.32 -2.24 2.43
CA PHE A 108 7.59 -2.91 2.73
C PHE A 108 8.78 -2.34 1.95
N CYS A 109 8.55 -1.86 0.72
CA CYS A 109 9.57 -1.13 -0.04
C CYS A 109 9.63 0.35 0.33
N GLN A 110 8.57 0.88 0.94
CA GLN A 110 8.41 2.28 1.34
C GLN A 110 8.64 2.49 2.82
N ILE A 111 9.57 1.76 3.43
CA ILE A 111 9.96 2.06 4.81
C ILE A 111 10.47 3.50 4.80
N PRO A 112 9.76 4.44 5.45
CA PRO A 112 10.23 5.80 5.45
C PRO A 112 11.58 5.79 6.19
N ASN A 113 12.59 6.45 5.62
CA ASN A 113 13.88 6.64 6.30
C ASN A 113 13.73 7.36 7.65
N ASP A 114 12.55 7.90 7.91
CA ASP A 114 12.16 8.63 9.10
C ASP A 114 10.65 8.41 9.36
N MET A 115 10.35 7.73 10.47
CA MET A 115 8.99 7.40 10.92
C MET A 115 8.17 8.63 11.30
N THR A 116 8.80 9.78 11.57
CA THR A 116 8.06 11.04 11.81
C THR A 116 7.21 11.45 10.61
N ARG A 117 7.56 10.97 9.41
CA ARG A 117 6.76 11.19 8.18
C ARG A 117 5.41 10.49 8.18
N CYS A 118 5.21 9.50 9.05
CA CYS A 118 3.91 8.89 9.28
C CYS A 118 2.94 9.82 10.00
N GLY A 119 3.42 10.98 10.50
CA GLY A 119 2.62 12.02 11.12
C GLY A 119 2.39 11.79 12.60
N SER A 120 1.93 10.60 13.00
CA SER A 120 1.64 10.29 14.40
C SER A 120 1.85 8.82 14.74
N VAL A 121 1.95 8.53 16.04
CA VAL A 121 2.09 7.16 16.58
C VAL A 121 0.85 6.33 16.23
N GLU A 122 -0.33 6.93 16.24
CA GLU A 122 -1.59 6.28 15.85
C GLU A 122 -1.60 5.89 14.36
N SER A 123 -0.99 6.70 13.50
CA SER A 123 -0.87 6.38 12.08
C SER A 123 0.07 5.19 11.86
N VAL A 124 1.14 5.09 12.65
CA VAL A 124 2.02 3.91 12.65
C VAL A 124 1.29 2.69 13.20
N GLN A 125 0.51 2.86 14.28
CA GLN A 125 -0.30 1.79 14.86
C GLN A 125 -1.28 1.19 13.84
N GLN A 126 -1.97 2.01 13.04
CA GLN A 126 -2.86 1.50 11.98
C GLN A 126 -2.14 0.63 10.96
N MET A 127 -0.88 0.95 10.64
CA MET A 127 -0.06 0.12 9.75
C MET A 127 0.35 -1.19 10.44
N VAL A 128 0.78 -1.11 11.70
CA VAL A 128 1.14 -2.28 12.52
C VAL A 128 -0.04 -3.24 12.62
N GLU A 129 -1.23 -2.74 12.97
CA GLU A 129 -2.47 -3.53 13.01
C GLU A 129 -2.78 -4.19 11.68
N SER A 130 -2.66 -3.46 10.57
CA SER A 130 -2.90 -4.02 9.24
C SER A 130 -1.92 -5.13 8.88
N LEU A 131 -0.68 -5.07 9.37
CA LEU A 131 0.37 -6.03 9.05
C LEU A 131 0.34 -7.25 9.96
N SER A 132 -0.01 -7.07 11.23
CA SER A 132 -0.07 -8.13 12.23
C SER A 132 -1.48 -8.71 12.41
N TYR A 133 -2.44 -8.35 11.55
CA TYR A 133 -3.86 -8.72 11.66
C TYR A 133 -4.48 -8.33 13.02
N GLY A 134 -4.12 -7.15 13.54
CA GLY A 134 -4.62 -6.62 14.81
C GLY A 134 -4.06 -7.31 16.05
N ASN A 135 -3.07 -8.20 15.91
CA ASN A 135 -2.48 -8.89 17.06
C ASN A 135 -1.42 -8.07 17.79
N ILE A 136 -1.02 -6.91 17.25
CA ILE A 136 0.08 -6.08 17.74
C ILE A 136 -0.29 -4.64 17.90
N GLU A 137 0.21 -4.12 19.01
CA GLU A 137 0.19 -2.73 19.38
C GLU A 137 1.61 -2.17 19.34
N PHE A 138 1.76 -1.06 18.65
CA PHE A 138 2.85 -0.13 18.69
C PHE A 138 2.58 0.83 19.84
N VAL A 139 3.35 0.71 20.92
CA VAL A 139 3.06 1.38 22.19
C VAL A 139 3.00 2.91 22.00
N ALA A 140 1.99 3.54 22.59
CA ALA A 140 1.72 4.98 22.43
C ALA A 140 2.88 5.88 22.87
N ASP A 141 3.69 5.40 23.82
CA ASP A 141 4.83 6.13 24.40
C ASP A 141 6.06 6.16 23.48
N ASN A 142 6.02 5.48 22.33
CA ASN A 142 7.10 5.51 21.36
C ASN A 142 7.32 6.93 20.79
N VAL A 143 8.57 7.38 20.80
CA VAL A 143 8.98 8.59 20.09
C VAL A 143 9.37 8.21 18.67
N LEU A 144 8.66 8.74 17.67
CA LEU A 144 8.96 8.47 16.27
C LEU A 144 10.32 9.04 15.87
N GLY A 145 11.14 8.22 15.22
CA GLY A 145 12.46 8.60 14.72
C GLY A 145 12.87 7.75 13.54
N ARG A 146 14.08 7.20 13.53
CA ARG A 146 14.53 6.35 12.41
C ARG A 146 13.85 4.97 12.48
N PRO A 147 13.57 4.30 11.35
CA PRO A 147 12.97 2.97 11.36
C PRO A 147 13.88 1.88 11.95
N ASP A 148 15.18 2.18 12.08
CA ASP A 148 16.21 1.31 12.64
C ASP A 148 16.43 1.52 14.15
N GLU A 149 15.71 2.46 14.76
CA GLU A 149 15.68 2.63 16.22
C GLU A 149 14.79 1.57 16.87
N LEU A 150 15.05 1.29 18.15
CA LEU A 150 14.24 0.35 18.94
C LEU A 150 12.94 1.02 19.36
N TYR A 151 11.83 0.36 19.04
CA TYR A 151 10.48 0.74 19.46
C TYR A 151 9.91 -0.35 20.34
N GLU A 152 9.02 0.05 21.26
CA GLU A 152 8.28 -0.88 22.11
C GLU A 152 6.99 -1.33 21.41
N PHE A 153 6.79 -2.63 21.39
CA PHE A 153 5.60 -3.27 20.84
C PHE A 153 4.98 -4.17 21.91
N ALA A 154 3.67 -4.41 21.82
CA ALA A 154 2.96 -5.33 22.70
C ALA A 154 2.23 -6.42 21.89
N CYS A 155 2.46 -7.67 22.28
CA CYS A 155 1.72 -8.82 21.78
C CYS A 155 0.38 -8.91 22.49
N LEU A 156 -0.73 -8.73 21.76
CA LEU A 156 -2.07 -8.76 22.35
C LEU A 156 -2.56 -10.18 22.65
N ILE A 157 -2.01 -11.19 21.97
CA ILE A 157 -2.33 -12.62 22.21
C ILE A 157 -1.69 -13.08 23.52
N HIS A 158 -0.38 -12.87 23.67
CA HIS A 158 0.41 -13.39 24.79
C HIS A 158 0.63 -12.38 25.93
N LYS A 159 0.12 -11.15 25.76
CA LYS A 159 0.15 -10.07 26.76
C LYS A 159 1.55 -9.76 27.31
N PHE A 160 2.56 -9.76 26.45
CA PHE A 160 3.90 -9.27 26.81
C PHE A 160 4.34 -8.14 25.88
N ARG A 161 5.29 -7.36 26.36
CA ARG A 161 5.94 -6.28 25.62
C ARG A 161 7.36 -6.67 25.25
N PHE A 162 7.83 -6.15 24.12
CA PHE A 162 9.17 -6.40 23.60
C PHE A 162 9.65 -5.19 22.81
N GLN A 163 10.95 -5.13 22.57
CA GLN A 163 11.57 -4.08 21.77
C GLN A 163 12.10 -4.66 20.47
N GLU A 164 11.83 -3.96 19.37
CA GLU A 164 12.31 -4.33 18.04
C GLU A 164 12.40 -3.08 17.17
N THR A 165 13.17 -3.13 16.08
CA THR A 165 13.16 -2.07 15.08
C THR A 165 11.90 -2.13 14.24
N TYR A 166 11.38 -0.96 13.85
CA TYR A 166 10.23 -0.92 12.95
C TYR A 166 10.57 -1.66 11.64
N ARG A 167 11.78 -1.47 11.10
CA ARG A 167 12.25 -2.17 9.89
C ARG A 167 12.16 -3.69 9.99
N ASN A 168 12.57 -4.27 11.11
CA ASN A 168 12.50 -5.73 11.30
C ASN A 168 11.05 -6.19 11.45
N PHE A 169 10.23 -5.44 12.20
CA PHE A 169 8.80 -5.75 12.34
C PHE A 169 8.09 -5.88 11.00
N ILE A 170 8.27 -4.92 10.07
CA ILE A 170 7.63 -4.98 8.75
C ILE A 170 8.15 -6.13 7.89
N ARG A 171 9.38 -6.61 8.10
CA ARG A 171 9.90 -7.72 7.30
C ARG A 171 9.21 -9.04 7.64
N GLU A 172 8.91 -9.25 8.92
CA GLU A 172 8.33 -10.49 9.45
C GLU A 172 7.22 -10.24 10.47
N PRO A 173 6.12 -9.55 10.09
CA PRO A 173 5.07 -9.13 11.03
C PRO A 173 4.28 -10.32 11.59
N GLU A 174 4.40 -11.50 10.98
CA GLU A 174 3.68 -12.71 11.37
C GLU A 174 4.45 -13.61 12.35
N ASN A 175 5.75 -13.35 12.58
CA ASN A 175 6.66 -14.19 13.38
C ASN A 175 7.28 -13.45 14.58
N PHE A 176 6.87 -12.20 14.81
CA PHE A 176 7.59 -11.33 15.73
C PHE A 176 7.43 -11.76 17.21
N CYS A 177 6.33 -12.43 17.59
CA CYS A 177 6.18 -12.97 18.93
C CYS A 177 6.73 -14.39 18.95
N PHE A 178 7.80 -14.62 19.72
CA PHE A 178 8.38 -15.95 19.92
C PHE A 178 7.30 -17.00 20.22
N ALA A 179 6.40 -16.73 21.19
CA ALA A 179 5.30 -17.65 21.51
C ALA A 179 4.30 -17.89 20.36
N CYS A 180 3.92 -16.86 19.57
CA CYS A 180 3.09 -17.00 18.38
C CYS A 180 3.76 -17.83 17.27
N SER A 181 5.08 -17.80 17.20
CA SER A 181 5.85 -18.56 16.22
C SER A 181 5.89 -20.05 16.57
N PHE A 182 5.96 -20.41 17.87
CA PHE A 182 5.90 -21.80 18.32
C PHE A 182 4.50 -22.43 18.20
N ASP A 183 3.43 -21.66 18.37
CA ASP A 183 2.06 -22.17 18.21
C ASP A 183 1.71 -22.52 16.75
N LYS A 184 2.43 -21.96 15.77
CA LYS A 184 2.29 -22.31 14.35
C LYS A 184 2.86 -23.69 14.02
N GLU A 185 3.88 -24.16 14.75
CA GLU A 185 4.51 -25.47 14.50
C GLU A 185 3.74 -26.65 15.12
N LYS A 186 2.71 -26.38 15.94
CA LYS A 186 1.88 -27.40 16.60
C LYS A 186 0.57 -27.72 15.88
N LYS A 187 0.33 -27.16 14.69
CA LYS A 187 -0.83 -27.47 13.84
C LYS A 187 -0.40 -28.17 12.57
#